data_AF-A0A5D3BMX5-F1
#
_entry.id   AF-A0A5D3BMX5-F1
#
_cell.length_a   1.000
_cell.length_b   1.000
_cell.length_c   1.000
_cell.angle_alpha   90.00
_cell.angle_beta   90.00
_cell.angle_gamma   90.00
#
_symmetry.space_group_name_H-M   'P 1'
#
loop_
_entity.id
_entity.type
_entity.pdbx_description
1 polymer ?
#
loop_
_entity_poly.entity_id
_entity_poly.type
_entity_poly.pdbx_seq_one_letter_code
_entity_poly.pdbx_strand_id
1 'polypeptide(L)'
;MPMNVFFKDSRLVFKWDELGKEILGIAFPAALAVAADPIASLIDTIFVGHIGAVELAAVGVSVAIFNQASRITIFPLVSITTSFVAEEDAIGKTAIKPVKCDLEKHLTENGQKRELTSIKKENMLENNRSASVTSNEPRNSTPQNGTIQDLEKNASEAKCKELEKKFSNQDGTKESILENATLENVEKDLSTYKGQPPAVSTPTVKPKKKEKKHIASASTALIFGTVLGLLQAVFLAFGAKYLLNVMGVKQSSPMLAPAMKYLVLRSLGAPAVLLSLAMQGIFRGFKDTRTPLYVIVLGYTTNIILDPILIFVCHLGVRGAAIAHVLSQYLIVLVLAWRLMQKVDLLPPSLRDLQFGRFLKNGSLLLARVIAVTFCVTLAASMAARLGPTPMAAFQTCLQVWMTSSLLADGLAVAGQAILACAFAEKDYEKTTATATRVLQMSLVMGVGLAVIVAAIMFFGAGIFSRDLNVQALIHLGVPFVAATQPMNSLAFVFDGVNFGASDFAYSAYSLVTSFLPFTYFFF
;
A
#
# COMPACT_ATOMS: atom_id res chain seq x y z
N MET A 1 22.15 -19.74 -10.75
CA MET A 1 23.18 -19.48 -9.73
C MET A 1 24.00 -20.75 -9.50
N PRO A 2 25.30 -20.65 -9.15
CA PRO A 2 26.08 -21.83 -8.77
C PRO A 2 25.58 -22.39 -7.44
N MET A 3 25.37 -23.72 -7.36
CA MET A 3 24.93 -24.45 -6.16
C MET A 3 25.75 -24.14 -4.91
N ASN A 4 27.00 -23.69 -5.08
CA ASN A 4 27.93 -23.34 -4.02
C ASN A 4 27.43 -22.21 -3.10
N VAL A 5 26.47 -21.37 -3.52
CA VAL A 5 25.90 -20.30 -2.68
C VAL A 5 25.15 -20.87 -1.47
N PHE A 6 24.50 -22.03 -1.60
CA PHE A 6 23.78 -22.66 -0.50
C PHE A 6 24.72 -23.28 0.55
N PHE A 7 25.94 -23.65 0.14
CA PHE A 7 26.93 -24.29 1.00
C PHE A 7 28.03 -23.34 1.50
N LYS A 8 28.09 -22.12 0.97
CA LYS A 8 29.04 -21.09 1.42
C LYS A 8 28.55 -20.49 2.74
N ASP A 9 29.33 -20.63 3.81
CA ASP A 9 29.02 -20.07 5.13
C ASP A 9 27.70 -20.56 5.76
N SER A 10 27.27 -21.81 5.50
CA SER A 10 26.00 -22.37 6.03
C SER A 10 25.91 -22.38 7.57
N ARG A 11 27.04 -22.30 8.28
CA ARG A 11 27.08 -22.14 9.74
C ARG A 11 26.56 -20.78 10.21
N LEU A 12 26.58 -19.78 9.33
CA LEU A 12 26.02 -18.47 9.62
C LEU A 12 24.50 -18.50 9.60
N VAL A 13 23.80 -19.51 9.04
CA VAL A 13 22.33 -19.51 8.83
C VAL A 13 21.49 -19.11 10.05
N PHE A 14 21.90 -19.55 11.24
CA PHE A 14 21.22 -19.24 12.51
C PHE A 14 22.02 -18.30 13.42
N LYS A 15 23.09 -17.69 12.91
CA LYS A 15 23.90 -16.78 13.71
C LYS A 15 23.07 -15.52 13.97
N TRP A 16 22.92 -15.19 15.25
CA TRP A 16 22.27 -13.99 15.75
C TRP A 16 23.21 -12.77 15.66
N ASP A 17 23.85 -12.61 14.51
CA ASP A 17 24.64 -11.43 14.18
C ASP A 17 23.73 -10.21 13.90
N GLU A 18 24.34 -9.05 13.75
CA GLU A 18 23.62 -7.79 13.50
C GLU A 18 22.74 -7.90 12.24
N LEU A 19 23.26 -8.51 11.18
CA LEU A 19 22.53 -8.77 9.94
C LEU A 19 21.36 -9.74 10.13
N GLY A 20 21.54 -10.86 10.84
CA GLY A 20 20.47 -11.81 11.12
C GLY A 20 19.33 -11.21 11.96
N LYS A 21 19.66 -10.36 12.94
CA LYS A 21 18.68 -9.61 13.73
C LYS A 21 17.93 -8.56 12.90
N GLU A 22 18.64 -7.87 12.01
CA GLU A 22 18.06 -6.90 11.08
C GLU A 22 17.07 -7.59 10.13
N ILE A 23 17.48 -8.70 9.50
CA ILE A 23 16.62 -9.49 8.61
C ILE A 23 15.37 -9.97 9.37
N LEU A 24 15.54 -10.59 10.54
CA LEU A 24 14.40 -11.16 11.29
C LEU A 24 13.46 -10.07 11.83
N GLY A 25 14.02 -8.92 12.24
CA GLY A 25 13.27 -7.76 12.71
C GLY A 25 12.36 -7.14 11.65
N ILE A 26 12.71 -7.28 10.37
CA ILE A 26 11.86 -6.87 9.24
C ILE A 26 10.94 -8.01 8.79
N ALA A 27 11.48 -9.23 8.68
CA ALA A 27 10.78 -10.37 8.10
C ALA A 27 9.60 -10.82 8.95
N PHE A 28 9.74 -10.87 10.27
CA PHE A 28 8.69 -11.41 11.15
C PHE A 28 7.42 -10.55 11.15
N PRO A 29 7.48 -9.21 11.35
CA PRO A 29 6.29 -8.36 11.24
C PRO A 29 5.68 -8.36 9.83
N ALA A 30 6.51 -8.42 8.79
CA ALA A 30 6.03 -8.48 7.41
C ALA A 30 5.29 -9.80 7.12
N ALA A 31 5.84 -10.94 7.55
CA ALA A 31 5.21 -12.25 7.39
C ALA A 31 3.85 -12.30 8.09
N LEU A 32 3.76 -11.80 9.34
CA LEU A 32 2.49 -11.74 10.07
C LEU A 32 1.44 -10.87 9.37
N ALA A 33 1.87 -9.74 8.81
CA ALA A 33 0.97 -8.83 8.09
C ALA A 33 0.41 -9.46 6.82
N VAL A 34 1.24 -10.17 6.06
CA VAL A 34 0.85 -10.79 4.79
C VAL A 34 0.07 -12.10 5.01
N ALA A 35 0.32 -12.82 6.11
CA ALA A 35 -0.35 -14.08 6.42
C ALA A 35 -1.79 -13.93 6.93
N ALA A 36 -2.20 -12.73 7.37
CA ALA A 36 -3.52 -12.52 7.97
C ALA A 36 -4.70 -12.89 7.03
N ASP A 37 -4.66 -12.45 5.77
CA ASP A 37 -5.70 -12.75 4.76
C ASP A 37 -5.77 -14.26 4.43
N PRO A 38 -4.64 -14.93 4.09
CA PRO A 38 -4.65 -16.36 3.82
C PRO A 38 -5.12 -17.22 5.00
N ILE A 39 -4.73 -16.85 6.23
CA ILE A 39 -5.17 -17.56 7.44
C ILE A 39 -6.68 -17.45 7.59
N ALA A 40 -7.25 -16.25 7.41
CA ALA A 40 -8.69 -16.07 7.46
C ALA A 40 -9.39 -16.91 6.38
N SER A 41 -8.90 -16.84 5.14
CA SER A 41 -9.44 -17.63 4.03
C SER A 41 -9.29 -19.15 4.21
N LEU A 42 -8.26 -19.61 4.94
CA LEU A 42 -8.11 -21.02 5.34
C LEU A 42 -9.19 -21.43 6.34
N ILE A 43 -9.51 -20.58 7.31
CA ILE A 43 -10.59 -20.81 8.28
C ILE A 43 -11.95 -20.85 7.58
N ASP A 44 -12.20 -19.95 6.63
CA ASP A 44 -13.44 -19.95 5.85
C ASP A 44 -13.59 -21.23 5.03
N THR A 45 -12.48 -21.71 4.45
CA THR A 45 -12.42 -22.98 3.73
C THR A 45 -12.79 -24.16 4.65
N ILE A 46 -12.33 -24.14 5.92
CA ILE A 46 -12.71 -25.14 6.93
C ILE A 46 -14.22 -25.10 7.20
N PHE A 47 -14.80 -23.92 7.40
CA PHE A 47 -16.25 -23.81 7.66
C PHE A 47 -17.09 -24.26 6.47
N VAL A 48 -16.74 -23.86 5.26
CA VAL A 48 -17.44 -24.29 4.04
C VAL A 48 -17.29 -25.80 3.83
N GLY A 49 -16.10 -26.36 4.08
CA GLY A 49 -15.84 -27.78 3.93
C GLY A 49 -16.62 -28.69 4.88
N HIS A 50 -17.09 -28.15 6.00
CA HIS A 50 -18.01 -28.82 6.92
C HIS A 50 -19.47 -28.83 6.42
N ILE A 51 -19.84 -27.96 5.47
CA ILE A 51 -21.17 -28.00 4.84
C ILE A 51 -21.26 -29.22 3.91
N GLY A 52 -20.24 -29.42 3.08
CA GLY A 52 -20.17 -30.53 2.14
C GLY A 52 -19.10 -30.34 1.06
N ALA A 53 -18.75 -31.45 0.40
CA ALA A 53 -17.77 -31.45 -0.70
C ALA A 53 -18.24 -30.63 -1.91
N VAL A 54 -19.54 -30.65 -2.20
CA VAL A 54 -20.12 -29.92 -3.33
C VAL A 54 -20.02 -28.41 -3.10
N GLU A 55 -20.32 -27.97 -1.88
CA GLU A 55 -20.26 -26.58 -1.44
C GLU A 55 -18.82 -26.07 -1.43
N LEU A 56 -17.88 -26.87 -0.93
CA LEU A 56 -16.46 -26.53 -0.95
C LEU A 56 -15.91 -26.40 -2.38
N ALA A 57 -16.26 -27.34 -3.26
CA ALA A 57 -15.92 -27.27 -4.68
C ALA A 57 -16.50 -26.03 -5.37
N ALA A 58 -17.76 -25.72 -5.07
CA ALA A 58 -18.47 -24.57 -5.60
C ALA A 58 -17.84 -23.25 -5.16
N VAL A 59 -17.48 -23.11 -3.88
CA VAL A 59 -16.76 -21.95 -3.37
C VAL A 59 -15.38 -21.87 -4.01
N GLY A 60 -14.64 -22.98 -4.13
CA GLY A 60 -13.32 -22.99 -4.73
C GLY A 60 -13.29 -22.48 -6.16
N VAL A 61 -14.19 -22.96 -7.03
CA VAL A 61 -14.24 -22.48 -8.43
C VAL A 61 -14.66 -21.02 -8.52
N SER A 62 -15.59 -20.58 -7.68
CA SER A 62 -16.03 -19.18 -7.64
C SER A 62 -14.95 -18.25 -7.10
N VAL A 63 -14.20 -18.66 -6.07
CA VAL A 63 -13.05 -17.91 -5.52
C VAL A 63 -11.95 -17.81 -6.57
N ALA A 64 -11.66 -18.89 -7.31
CA ALA A 64 -10.72 -18.84 -8.43
C ALA A 64 -11.15 -17.75 -9.43
N ILE A 65 -12.37 -17.81 -9.98
CA ILE A 65 -12.89 -16.80 -10.93
C ILE A 65 -12.81 -15.38 -10.36
N PHE A 66 -13.23 -15.18 -9.11
CA PHE A 66 -13.21 -13.87 -8.47
C PHE A 66 -11.77 -13.33 -8.32
N ASN A 67 -10.84 -14.17 -7.88
CA ASN A 67 -9.43 -13.80 -7.71
C ASN A 67 -8.77 -13.49 -9.05
N GLN A 68 -9.14 -14.20 -10.12
CA GLN A 68 -8.66 -13.92 -11.46
C GLN A 68 -9.05 -12.53 -11.95
N ALA A 69 -10.34 -12.21 -11.86
CA ALA A 69 -10.83 -10.90 -12.25
C ALA A 69 -10.19 -9.79 -11.40
N SER A 70 -10.01 -10.05 -10.10
CA SER A 70 -9.41 -9.11 -9.16
C SER A 70 -7.92 -8.89 -9.42
N ARG A 71 -7.10 -9.93 -9.64
CA ARG A 71 -5.65 -9.76 -9.77
C ARG A 71 -5.25 -8.89 -10.97
N ILE A 72 -6.01 -8.98 -12.06
CA ILE A 72 -5.80 -8.16 -13.27
C ILE A 72 -6.02 -6.66 -12.96
N THR A 73 -6.99 -6.32 -12.10
CA THR A 73 -7.33 -4.94 -11.76
C THR A 73 -6.53 -4.39 -10.58
N ILE A 74 -6.21 -5.24 -9.60
CA ILE A 74 -5.51 -4.87 -8.36
C ILE A 74 -4.09 -4.40 -8.65
N PHE A 75 -3.35 -5.12 -9.50
CA PHE A 75 -1.93 -4.86 -9.69
C PHE A 75 -1.66 -3.43 -10.19
N PRO A 76 -2.31 -2.97 -11.29
CA PRO A 76 -2.20 -1.57 -11.69
C PRO A 76 -2.66 -0.62 -10.58
N LEU A 77 -3.84 -0.84 -10.00
CA LEU A 77 -4.43 0.08 -9.03
C LEU A 77 -3.50 0.38 -7.84
N VAL A 78 -2.95 -0.66 -7.21
CA VAL A 78 -2.11 -0.53 -6.01
C VAL A 78 -0.74 0.08 -6.31
N SER A 79 -0.08 -0.44 -7.35
CA SER A 79 1.27 0.01 -7.71
C SER A 79 1.28 1.48 -8.10
N ILE A 80 0.28 1.90 -8.86
CA ILE A 80 0.16 3.28 -9.33
C ILE A 80 -0.20 4.23 -8.19
N THR A 81 -1.19 3.88 -7.39
CA THR A 81 -1.64 4.73 -6.28
C THR A 81 -0.51 4.99 -5.29
N THR A 82 0.27 3.96 -4.94
CA THR A 82 1.37 4.09 -3.99
C THR A 82 2.45 5.05 -4.47
N SER A 83 2.85 4.95 -5.75
CA SER A 83 3.90 5.80 -6.33
C SER A 83 3.49 7.26 -6.45
N PHE A 84 2.30 7.54 -7.00
CA PHE A 84 1.83 8.92 -7.19
C PHE A 84 1.60 9.64 -5.87
N VAL A 85 0.99 8.95 -4.89
CA VAL A 85 0.76 9.53 -3.57
C VAL A 85 2.09 9.78 -2.84
N ALA A 86 3.08 8.91 -3.01
CA ALA A 86 4.41 9.12 -2.45
C ALA A 86 5.13 10.33 -3.10
N GLU A 87 4.99 10.51 -4.41
CA GLU A 87 5.56 11.64 -5.17
C GLU A 87 4.94 12.97 -4.71
N GLU A 88 3.61 13.07 -4.64
CA GLU A 88 2.90 14.27 -4.17
C GLU A 88 3.24 14.61 -2.70
N ASP A 89 3.29 13.61 -1.81
CA ASP A 89 3.66 13.83 -0.40
C ASP A 89 5.12 14.28 -0.24
N ALA A 90 6.03 13.80 -1.12
CA ALA A 90 7.42 14.22 -1.13
C ALA A 90 7.61 15.66 -1.63
N ILE A 91 6.89 16.04 -2.69
CA ILE A 91 6.90 17.40 -3.23
C ILE A 91 6.33 18.39 -2.21
N GLY A 92 5.19 18.07 -1.58
CA GLY A 92 4.59 18.92 -0.54
C GLY A 92 5.52 19.18 0.64
N LYS A 93 6.24 18.15 1.12
CA LYS A 93 7.25 18.31 2.18
C LYS A 93 8.44 19.17 1.77
N THR A 94 8.84 19.08 0.50
CA THR A 94 10.00 19.82 -0.04
C THR A 94 9.66 21.30 -0.29
N ALA A 95 8.40 21.62 -0.63
CA ALA A 95 7.92 22.99 -0.78
C ALA A 95 7.74 23.73 0.56
N ILE A 96 7.37 23.03 1.63
CA ILE A 96 7.18 23.64 2.97
C ILE A 96 8.52 23.91 3.68
N LYS A 97 9.55 23.09 3.45
CA LYS A 97 10.88 23.26 4.06
C LYS A 97 11.54 24.63 3.79
N PRO A 98 11.62 25.16 2.55
CA PRO A 98 12.23 26.46 2.29
C PRO A 98 11.43 27.59 2.92
N VAL A 99 10.09 27.58 2.83
CA VAL A 99 9.22 28.61 3.44
C VAL A 99 9.40 28.68 4.95
N LYS A 100 9.51 27.53 5.63
CA LYS A 100 9.74 27.50 7.07
C LYS A 100 11.15 27.96 7.46
N CYS A 101 12.16 27.62 6.64
CA CYS A 101 13.54 28.04 6.84
C CYS A 101 13.71 29.55 6.61
N ASP A 102 13.03 30.12 5.61
CA ASP A 102 13.03 31.55 5.31
C ASP A 102 12.25 32.33 6.38
N LEU A 103 11.14 31.80 6.89
CA LEU A 103 10.39 32.41 7.98
C LEU A 103 11.17 32.37 9.32
N GLU A 104 11.84 31.26 9.65
CA GLU A 104 12.72 31.17 10.83
C GLU A 104 13.91 32.13 10.72
N LYS A 105 14.54 32.24 9.53
CA LYS A 105 15.59 33.23 9.27
C LYS A 105 15.10 34.66 9.41
N HIS A 106 13.93 35.00 8.86
CA HIS A 106 13.36 36.34 9.00
C HIS A 106 12.96 36.68 10.44
N LEU A 107 12.50 35.71 11.23
CA LEU A 107 12.19 35.89 12.65
C LEU A 107 13.46 36.06 13.50
N THR A 108 14.54 35.32 13.21
CA THR A 108 15.83 35.48 13.89
C THR A 108 16.53 36.78 13.51
N GLU A 109 16.50 37.18 12.23
CA GLU A 109 17.05 38.47 11.77
C GLU A 109 16.29 39.66 12.34
N ASN A 110 14.96 39.58 12.45
CA ASN A 110 14.16 40.64 13.07
C ASN A 110 14.29 40.66 14.61
N GLY A 111 14.48 39.51 15.24
CA GLY A 111 14.82 39.41 16.67
C GLY A 111 16.16 40.08 16.97
N GLN A 112 17.20 39.75 16.19
CA GLN A 112 18.53 40.36 16.29
C GLN A 112 18.52 41.85 15.95
N LYS A 113 17.77 42.29 14.93
CA LYS A 113 17.59 43.73 14.66
C LYS A 113 16.89 44.45 15.80
N ARG A 114 15.89 43.86 16.44
CA ARG A 114 15.21 44.48 17.60
C ARG A 114 16.13 44.58 18.81
N GLU A 115 16.94 43.56 19.12
CA GLU A 115 17.96 43.65 20.16
C GLU A 115 19.02 44.71 19.85
N LEU A 116 19.53 44.75 18.61
CA LEU A 116 20.54 45.73 18.20
C LEU A 116 20.00 47.17 18.20
N THR A 117 18.71 47.36 17.93
CA THR A 117 18.04 48.66 17.97
C THR A 117 17.76 49.09 19.42
N SER A 118 17.44 48.15 20.31
CA SER A 118 17.28 48.41 21.75
C SER A 118 18.62 48.76 22.42
N ILE A 119 19.70 48.05 22.08
CA ILE A 119 21.07 48.35 22.54
C ILE A 119 21.54 49.72 21.99
N LYS A 120 21.22 50.05 20.73
CA LYS A 120 21.47 51.40 20.19
C LYS A 120 20.64 52.48 20.88
N LYS A 121 19.42 52.18 21.32
CA LYS A 121 18.55 53.12 22.03
C LYS A 121 19.00 53.37 23.47
N GLU A 122 19.47 52.34 24.18
CA GLU A 122 20.08 52.48 25.51
C GLU A 122 21.39 53.28 25.44
N ASN A 123 22.27 52.99 24.48
CA ASN A 123 23.51 53.74 24.30
C ASN A 123 23.29 55.21 23.87
N MET A 124 22.19 55.51 23.17
CA MET A 124 21.79 56.88 22.79
C MET A 124 21.12 57.66 23.94
N LEU A 125 20.57 56.96 24.94
CA LEU A 125 19.99 57.56 26.15
C LEU A 125 21.05 57.86 27.22
N GLU A 126 22.15 57.11 27.28
CA GLU A 126 23.30 57.45 28.14
C GLU A 126 24.12 58.63 27.61
N ASN A 127 24.28 58.77 26.29
CA ASN A 127 25.12 59.84 25.72
C ASN A 127 24.46 61.24 25.75
N ASN A 128 23.13 61.31 25.89
CA ASN A 128 22.37 62.57 25.94
C ASN A 128 22.14 63.12 27.36
N ARG A 129 22.69 62.48 28.40
CA ARG A 129 22.73 63.06 29.77
C ARG A 129 23.94 63.94 30.05
N SER A 130 24.85 64.10 29.07
CA SER A 130 26.12 64.83 29.26
C SER A 130 26.26 66.13 28.44
N ALA A 131 25.20 66.60 27.77
CA ALA A 131 25.25 67.85 26.99
C ALA A 131 24.02 68.73 27.24
N SER A 132 24.02 69.45 28.36
CA SER A 132 23.22 70.65 28.59
C SER A 132 24.11 71.89 28.56
N VAL A 133 23.56 73.05 28.17
CA VAL A 133 24.14 74.42 28.09
C VAL A 133 24.64 74.71 26.64
N THR A 134 24.05 75.59 25.81
CA THR A 134 23.66 77.01 26.00
C THR A 134 22.77 77.52 24.84
N SER A 135 21.72 78.29 25.19
CA SER A 135 21.17 79.55 24.62
C SER A 135 21.02 79.87 23.11
N ASN A 136 19.80 80.38 22.81
CA ASN A 136 19.41 81.52 21.94
C ASN A 136 18.90 81.31 20.50
N GLU A 137 17.55 81.24 20.39
CA GLU A 137 16.64 82.14 19.61
C GLU A 137 16.78 82.34 18.07
N PRO A 138 15.78 82.91 17.34
CA PRO A 138 14.80 82.14 16.55
C PRO A 138 14.72 82.53 15.05
N ARG A 139 14.04 81.73 14.19
CA ARG A 139 13.13 82.19 13.12
C ARG A 139 12.61 81.07 12.19
N ASN A 140 11.28 81.04 12.07
CA ASN A 140 10.42 80.67 10.94
C ASN A 140 11.00 79.83 9.77
N SER A 141 10.46 78.62 9.59
CA SER A 141 9.44 78.33 8.55
C SER A 141 9.01 76.86 8.63
N THR A 142 7.73 76.63 8.42
CA THR A 142 7.02 75.35 8.46
C THR A 142 7.59 74.33 7.47
N PRO A 143 7.85 73.07 7.85
CA PRO A 143 7.90 71.96 6.90
C PRO A 143 6.58 71.19 6.90
N GLN A 144 6.00 71.03 5.71
CA GLN A 144 4.93 70.06 5.46
C GLN A 144 5.50 68.63 5.58
N ASN A 145 4.74 67.78 6.28
CA ASN A 145 4.89 66.33 6.32
C ASN A 145 4.90 65.73 4.90
N GLY A 146 5.99 65.05 4.55
CA GLY A 146 6.05 64.08 3.47
C GLY A 146 6.35 62.70 4.06
N THR A 147 5.38 61.80 3.93
CA THR A 147 5.25 60.54 4.67
C THR A 147 6.27 59.49 4.25
N ILE A 148 6.95 58.87 5.24
CA ILE A 148 7.88 57.73 5.09
C ILE A 148 7.21 56.47 4.51
N GLN A 149 5.88 56.45 4.38
CA GLN A 149 5.12 55.34 3.78
C GLN A 149 5.29 55.19 2.26
N ASP A 150 5.67 56.24 1.54
CA ASP A 150 5.82 56.16 0.08
C ASP A 150 7.16 55.56 -0.36
N LEU A 151 8.17 55.55 0.52
CA LEU A 151 9.47 54.94 0.25
C LEU A 151 9.48 53.41 0.46
N GLU A 152 8.68 52.90 1.41
CA GLU A 152 8.58 51.45 1.66
C GLU A 152 7.74 50.73 0.60
N LYS A 153 6.70 51.39 0.07
CA LYS A 153 5.82 50.80 -0.96
C LYS A 153 6.54 50.64 -2.31
N ASN A 154 7.31 51.64 -2.72
CA ASN A 154 8.08 51.62 -3.97
C ASN A 154 9.24 50.60 -3.95
N ALA A 155 9.84 50.35 -2.78
CA ALA A 155 10.87 49.32 -2.62
C ALA A 155 10.30 47.89 -2.71
N SER A 156 9.07 47.68 -2.26
CA SER A 156 8.39 46.38 -2.34
C SER A 156 7.96 46.04 -3.77
N GLU A 157 7.47 47.01 -4.53
CA GLU A 157 7.08 46.83 -5.94
C GLU A 157 8.29 46.58 -6.86
N ALA A 158 9.43 47.26 -6.61
CA ALA A 158 10.67 47.03 -7.35
C ALA A 158 11.21 45.60 -7.13
N LYS A 159 11.06 45.06 -5.91
CA LYS A 159 11.55 43.73 -5.54
C LYS A 159 10.64 42.60 -6.06
N CYS A 160 9.33 42.85 -6.18
CA CYS A 160 8.39 41.94 -6.87
C CYS A 160 8.73 41.81 -8.36
N LYS A 161 9.06 42.91 -9.06
CA LYS A 161 9.45 42.86 -10.48
C LYS A 161 10.79 42.16 -10.72
N GLU A 162 11.71 42.21 -9.75
CA GLU A 162 12.98 41.48 -9.84
C GLU A 162 12.81 39.97 -9.60
N LEU A 163 11.86 39.58 -8.75
CA LEU A 163 11.48 38.18 -8.51
C LEU A 163 10.77 37.58 -9.73
N GLU A 164 9.83 38.29 -10.36
CA GLU A 164 9.18 37.86 -11.62
C GLU A 164 10.20 37.64 -12.74
N LYS A 165 11.21 38.50 -12.85
CA LYS A 165 12.29 38.37 -13.84
C LYS A 165 13.22 37.17 -13.59
N LYS A 166 13.39 36.76 -12.33
CA LYS A 166 14.16 35.56 -11.96
C LYS A 166 13.40 34.26 -12.21
N PHE A 167 12.07 34.27 -12.14
CA PHE A 167 11.24 33.10 -12.42
C PHE A 167 10.97 32.87 -13.92
N SER A 168 11.20 33.86 -14.78
CA SER A 168 10.96 33.74 -16.22
C SER A 168 12.12 33.10 -17.02
N ASN A 169 13.27 32.79 -16.40
CA ASN A 169 14.49 32.33 -17.09
C ASN A 169 15.00 30.95 -16.63
N GLN A 170 14.11 30.01 -16.32
CA GLN A 170 14.47 28.58 -16.26
C GLN A 170 13.42 27.74 -17.01
N ASP A 171 13.94 26.93 -17.93
CA ASP A 171 13.26 26.16 -18.99
C ASP A 171 11.83 25.68 -18.72
N GLY A 172 11.00 25.91 -19.74
CA GLY A 172 9.59 25.59 -19.77
C GLY A 172 9.32 24.09 -19.85
N THR A 173 8.54 23.59 -18.89
CA THR A 173 7.46 22.60 -19.10
C THR A 173 6.59 22.55 -17.82
N LYS A 174 5.99 23.67 -17.38
CA LYS A 174 5.10 23.70 -16.19
C LYS A 174 4.00 24.78 -16.26
N GLU A 175 3.43 25.04 -17.42
CA GLU A 175 2.25 25.89 -17.53
C GLU A 175 0.98 25.04 -17.66
N SER A 176 0.38 24.72 -16.50
CA SER A 176 -1.08 24.52 -16.35
C SER A 176 -1.56 24.24 -14.92
N ILE A 177 -0.68 24.17 -13.90
CA ILE A 177 -1.08 23.75 -12.54
C ILE A 177 -0.94 24.88 -11.49
N LEU A 178 -0.41 26.05 -11.83
CA LEU A 178 -0.10 27.10 -10.86
C LEU A 178 -0.93 28.38 -11.06
N GLU A 179 -2.26 28.30 -11.01
CA GLU A 179 -3.08 29.53 -11.02
C GLU A 179 -4.13 29.66 -9.91
N ASN A 180 -4.42 28.63 -9.12
CA ASN A 180 -5.58 28.69 -8.20
C ASN A 180 -5.29 28.47 -6.70
N ALA A 181 -4.04 28.51 -6.22
CA ALA A 181 -3.74 28.09 -4.83
C ALA A 181 -3.11 29.14 -3.88
N THR A 182 -2.88 30.40 -4.27
CA THR A 182 -1.98 31.26 -3.47
C THR A 182 -2.45 32.66 -3.07
N LEU A 183 -3.72 33.06 -3.27
CA LEU A 183 -4.13 34.42 -2.89
C LEU A 183 -5.19 34.54 -1.78
N GLU A 184 -6.00 33.53 -1.49
CA GLU A 184 -7.06 33.68 -0.45
C GLU A 184 -6.58 33.43 0.99
N ASN A 185 -5.49 32.70 1.22
CA ASN A 185 -5.09 32.32 2.58
C ASN A 185 -4.11 33.30 3.24
N VAL A 186 -3.45 34.18 2.48
CA VAL A 186 -2.49 35.16 3.02
C VAL A 186 -3.20 36.40 3.57
N GLU A 187 -4.34 36.77 2.98
CA GLU A 187 -5.08 37.98 3.36
C GLU A 187 -5.89 37.80 4.66
N LYS A 188 -6.25 36.55 4.98
CA LYS A 188 -6.97 36.20 6.22
C LYS A 188 -6.10 36.33 7.47
N ASP A 189 -4.80 36.11 7.37
CA ASP A 189 -3.87 36.22 8.51
C ASP A 189 -3.43 37.67 8.78
N LEU A 190 -3.58 38.58 7.82
CA LEU A 190 -3.15 39.99 7.94
C LEU A 190 -4.22 40.92 8.54
N SER A 191 -5.51 40.53 8.50
CA SER A 191 -6.62 41.37 8.94
C SER A 191 -6.90 41.35 10.46
N THR A 192 -6.20 40.51 11.23
CA THR A 192 -6.41 40.38 12.69
C THR A 192 -5.49 41.28 13.53
N TYR A 193 -4.57 42.04 12.92
CA TYR A 193 -3.65 42.96 13.61
C TYR A 193 -4.00 44.44 13.38
N LYS A 194 -5.22 44.85 13.78
CA LYS A 194 -5.52 46.26 14.02
C LYS A 194 -6.18 46.45 15.38
N GLY A 195 -5.37 46.84 16.35
CA GLY A 195 -5.79 47.66 17.51
C GLY A 195 -5.88 46.95 18.87
N GLN A 196 -4.78 46.91 19.64
CA GLN A 196 -4.71 47.25 21.07
C GLN A 196 -3.28 47.05 21.65
N PRO A 197 -2.87 47.80 22.69
CA PRO A 197 -1.53 47.70 23.28
C PRO A 197 -1.37 46.46 24.20
N PRO A 198 -0.13 45.98 24.46
CA PRO A 198 0.09 44.61 24.93
C PRO A 198 -0.10 44.47 26.45
N ALA A 199 -1.00 43.59 26.85
CA ALA A 199 -1.00 42.97 28.18
C ALA A 199 -0.23 41.65 28.13
N VAL A 200 0.72 41.50 29.05
CA VAL A 200 1.53 40.30 29.25
C VAL A 200 0.63 39.09 29.51
N SER A 201 0.65 38.11 28.61
CA SER A 201 0.13 36.78 28.89
C SER A 201 1.02 35.72 28.24
N THR A 202 1.47 34.80 29.09
CA THR A 202 2.25 33.59 28.80
C THR A 202 1.71 32.82 27.59
N PRO A 203 2.58 32.30 26.69
CA PRO A 203 2.13 31.53 25.55
C PRO A 203 1.65 30.15 26.01
N THR A 204 0.35 30.01 26.22
CA THR A 204 -0.30 28.69 26.29
C THR A 204 -0.19 28.02 24.92
N VAL A 205 0.66 26.99 24.82
CA VAL A 205 0.80 26.13 23.65
C VAL A 205 -0.53 25.39 23.44
N LYS A 206 -1.38 25.90 22.53
CA LYS A 206 -2.55 25.17 22.05
C LYS A 206 -2.09 23.94 21.25
N PRO A 207 -2.77 22.78 21.39
CA PRO A 207 -2.37 21.57 20.69
C PRO A 207 -2.47 21.79 19.17
N LYS A 208 -1.38 21.48 18.45
CA LYS A 208 -1.32 21.51 16.98
C LYS A 208 -2.48 20.70 16.39
N LYS A 209 -3.47 21.37 15.79
CA LYS A 209 -4.39 20.73 14.84
C LYS A 209 -3.53 20.10 13.75
N LYS A 210 -3.68 18.79 13.52
CA LYS A 210 -3.06 18.11 12.37
C LYS A 210 -3.64 18.74 11.10
N GLU A 211 -2.86 19.56 10.40
CA GLU A 211 -3.20 20.00 9.05
C GLU A 211 -3.44 18.76 8.19
N LYS A 212 -4.60 18.72 7.54
CA LYS A 212 -4.94 17.66 6.60
C LYS A 212 -4.09 17.83 5.35
N LYS A 213 -3.59 16.73 4.81
CA LYS A 213 -2.75 16.77 3.61
C LYS A 213 -3.64 16.94 2.36
N HIS A 214 -3.25 17.80 1.44
CA HIS A 214 -3.94 18.02 0.16
C HIS A 214 -3.27 17.21 -0.95
N ILE A 215 -3.95 16.16 -1.46
CA ILE A 215 -3.35 15.18 -2.39
C ILE A 215 -4.39 14.81 -3.44
N ALA A 216 -4.23 15.35 -4.65
CA ALA A 216 -5.19 15.18 -5.75
C ALA A 216 -5.18 13.73 -6.28
N SER A 217 -4.00 13.09 -6.28
CA SER A 217 -3.85 11.68 -6.68
C SER A 217 -4.68 10.72 -5.83
N ALA A 218 -4.96 11.05 -4.57
CA ALA A 218 -5.79 10.24 -3.68
C ALA A 218 -7.24 10.16 -4.19
N SER A 219 -7.84 11.30 -4.57
CA SER A 219 -9.20 11.34 -5.13
C SER A 219 -9.32 10.52 -6.42
N THR A 220 -8.34 10.64 -7.32
CA THR A 220 -8.31 9.88 -8.57
C THR A 220 -8.22 8.38 -8.31
N ALA A 221 -7.33 7.94 -7.41
CA ALA A 221 -7.20 6.53 -7.05
C ALA A 221 -8.50 5.93 -6.47
N LEU A 222 -9.23 6.69 -5.65
CA LEU A 222 -10.51 6.26 -5.09
C LEU A 222 -11.59 6.11 -6.18
N ILE A 223 -11.63 7.03 -7.15
CA ILE A 223 -12.57 6.94 -8.29
C ILE A 223 -12.23 5.73 -9.15
N PHE A 224 -10.95 5.54 -9.50
CA PHE A 224 -10.52 4.37 -10.28
C PHE A 224 -10.84 3.06 -9.56
N GLY A 225 -10.53 2.96 -8.25
CA GLY A 225 -10.86 1.78 -7.46
C GLY A 225 -12.36 1.48 -7.44
N THR A 226 -13.19 2.52 -7.31
CA THR A 226 -14.66 2.38 -7.32
C THR A 226 -15.18 1.97 -8.70
N VAL A 227 -14.75 2.65 -9.77
CA VAL A 227 -15.21 2.36 -11.14
C VAL A 227 -14.78 0.97 -11.58
N LEU A 228 -13.50 0.62 -11.42
CA LEU A 228 -13.01 -0.73 -11.75
C LEU A 228 -13.71 -1.79 -10.90
N GLY A 229 -13.99 -1.50 -9.64
CA GLY A 229 -14.70 -2.40 -8.74
C GLY A 229 -16.15 -2.63 -9.14
N LEU A 230 -16.86 -1.59 -9.56
CA LEU A 230 -18.22 -1.70 -10.09
C LEU A 230 -18.23 -2.46 -11.43
N LEU A 231 -17.30 -2.15 -12.34
CA LEU A 231 -17.16 -2.88 -13.60
C LEU A 231 -16.89 -4.37 -13.36
N GLN A 232 -15.99 -4.69 -12.43
CA GLN A 232 -15.72 -6.07 -12.04
C GLN A 232 -16.95 -6.74 -11.42
N ALA A 233 -17.69 -6.04 -10.54
CA ALA A 233 -18.91 -6.58 -9.93
C ALA A 233 -19.96 -6.94 -10.98
N VAL A 234 -20.20 -6.05 -11.94
CA VAL A 234 -21.11 -6.24 -13.07
C VAL A 234 -20.62 -7.42 -13.93
N PHE A 235 -19.36 -7.42 -14.35
CA PHE A 235 -18.78 -8.50 -15.14
C PHE A 235 -18.94 -9.88 -14.48
N LEU A 236 -18.66 -9.98 -13.18
CA LEU A 236 -18.79 -11.23 -12.43
C LEU A 236 -20.25 -11.63 -12.17
N ALA A 237 -21.13 -10.67 -11.87
CA ALA A 237 -22.55 -10.95 -11.58
C ALA A 237 -23.29 -11.45 -12.83
N PHE A 238 -23.16 -10.75 -13.96
CA PHE A 238 -23.82 -11.12 -15.21
C PHE A 238 -23.08 -12.24 -15.94
N GLY A 239 -21.75 -12.30 -15.82
CA GLY A 239 -20.91 -13.33 -16.43
C GLY A 239 -20.85 -14.64 -15.67
N ALA A 240 -21.39 -14.74 -14.46
CA ALA A 240 -21.21 -15.89 -13.55
C ALA A 240 -21.42 -17.24 -14.22
N LYS A 241 -22.56 -17.42 -14.92
CA LYS A 241 -22.90 -18.69 -15.58
C LYS A 241 -21.92 -19.04 -16.70
N TYR A 242 -21.52 -18.04 -17.50
CA TYR A 242 -20.58 -18.25 -18.60
C TYR A 242 -19.18 -18.58 -18.07
N LEU A 243 -18.70 -17.80 -17.09
CA LEU A 243 -17.39 -18.00 -16.47
C LEU A 243 -17.28 -19.38 -15.80
N LEU A 244 -18.33 -19.82 -15.10
CA LEU A 244 -18.37 -21.17 -14.51
C LEU A 244 -18.33 -22.27 -15.58
N ASN A 245 -19.01 -22.08 -16.71
CA ASN A 245 -18.97 -23.02 -17.82
C ASN A 245 -17.58 -23.08 -18.48
N VAL A 246 -16.90 -21.95 -18.64
CA VAL A 246 -15.51 -21.87 -19.14
C VAL A 246 -14.54 -22.60 -18.21
N MET A 247 -14.73 -22.47 -16.89
CA MET A 247 -14.01 -23.24 -15.88
C MET A 247 -14.33 -24.75 -15.92
N GLY A 248 -15.27 -25.18 -16.77
CA GLY A 248 -15.61 -26.58 -16.98
C GLY A 248 -16.65 -27.15 -16.01
N VAL A 249 -17.39 -26.28 -15.32
CA VAL A 249 -18.53 -26.70 -14.49
C VAL A 249 -19.69 -27.07 -15.41
N LYS A 250 -19.97 -28.38 -15.52
CA LYS A 250 -21.06 -28.92 -16.35
C LYS A 250 -22.43 -28.45 -15.85
N GLN A 251 -23.39 -28.30 -16.76
CA GLN A 251 -24.78 -27.90 -16.42
C GLN A 251 -25.50 -28.88 -15.50
N SER A 252 -25.18 -30.17 -15.61
CA SER A 252 -25.71 -31.23 -14.74
C SER A 252 -24.96 -31.37 -13.41
N SER A 253 -23.91 -30.58 -13.18
CA SER A 253 -23.09 -30.71 -11.98
C SER A 253 -23.82 -30.14 -10.76
N PRO A 254 -23.83 -30.86 -9.62
CA PRO A 254 -24.45 -30.38 -8.39
C PRO A 254 -23.76 -29.10 -7.84
N MET A 255 -22.53 -28.81 -8.26
CA MET A 255 -21.80 -27.61 -7.82
C MET A 255 -22.25 -26.31 -8.52
N LEU A 256 -22.94 -26.38 -9.67
CA LEU A 256 -23.22 -25.19 -10.48
C LEU A 256 -24.12 -24.19 -9.76
N ALA A 257 -25.21 -24.66 -9.16
CA ALA A 257 -26.16 -23.81 -8.45
C ALA A 257 -25.54 -23.11 -7.22
N PRO A 258 -24.82 -23.80 -6.30
CA PRO A 258 -24.13 -23.13 -5.21
C PRO A 258 -23.00 -22.20 -5.69
N ALA A 259 -22.24 -22.58 -6.73
CA ALA A 259 -21.15 -21.77 -7.25
C ALA A 259 -21.66 -20.44 -7.84
N MET A 260 -22.76 -20.50 -8.60
CA MET A 260 -23.40 -19.31 -9.17
C MET A 260 -23.93 -18.39 -8.07
N LYS A 261 -24.63 -18.94 -7.07
CA LYS A 261 -25.13 -18.16 -5.91
C LYS A 261 -23.98 -17.48 -5.18
N TYR A 262 -22.91 -18.22 -4.89
CA TYR A 262 -21.73 -17.67 -4.22
C TYR A 262 -21.07 -16.56 -5.03
N LEU A 263 -20.79 -16.80 -6.33
CA LEU A 263 -20.06 -15.87 -7.18
C LEU A 263 -20.81 -14.54 -7.36
N VAL A 264 -22.14 -14.59 -7.56
CA VAL A 264 -22.99 -13.40 -7.69
C VAL A 264 -23.05 -12.61 -6.38
N LEU A 265 -23.17 -13.28 -5.23
CA LEU A 265 -23.13 -12.59 -3.93
C LEU A 265 -21.73 -11.99 -3.67
N ARG A 266 -20.68 -12.76 -3.94
CA ARG A 266 -19.29 -12.36 -3.71
C ARG A 266 -18.87 -11.19 -4.60
N SER A 267 -19.43 -11.07 -5.80
CA SER A 267 -19.14 -9.95 -6.72
C SER A 267 -19.58 -8.60 -6.16
N LEU A 268 -20.60 -8.55 -5.30
CA LEU A 268 -21.01 -7.33 -4.59
C LEU A 268 -19.92 -6.78 -3.66
N GLY A 269 -18.94 -7.62 -3.28
CA GLY A 269 -17.77 -7.23 -2.53
C GLY A 269 -16.61 -6.71 -3.39
N ALA A 270 -16.65 -6.86 -4.72
CA ALA A 270 -15.58 -6.38 -5.61
C ALA A 270 -15.33 -4.86 -5.51
N PRO A 271 -16.35 -3.98 -5.41
CA PRO A 271 -16.14 -2.55 -5.22
C PRO A 271 -15.41 -2.25 -3.92
N ALA A 272 -15.80 -2.90 -2.82
CA ALA A 272 -15.16 -2.72 -1.52
C ALA A 272 -13.70 -3.20 -1.53
N VAL A 273 -13.42 -4.36 -2.15
CA VAL A 273 -12.05 -4.91 -2.26
C VAL A 273 -11.14 -3.93 -3.00
N LEU A 274 -11.52 -3.50 -4.20
CA LEU A 274 -10.68 -2.60 -5.01
C LEU A 274 -10.54 -1.22 -4.39
N LEU A 275 -11.61 -0.66 -3.83
CA LEU A 275 -11.56 0.61 -3.12
C LEU A 275 -10.67 0.53 -1.86
N SER A 276 -10.75 -0.55 -1.09
CA SER A 276 -9.88 -0.76 0.07
C SER A 276 -8.41 -0.87 -0.35
N LEU A 277 -8.11 -1.50 -1.48
CA LEU A 277 -6.74 -1.63 -1.99
C LEU A 277 -6.18 -0.29 -2.49
N ALA A 278 -7.01 0.55 -3.11
CA ALA A 278 -6.64 1.93 -3.43
C ALA A 278 -6.30 2.70 -2.15
N MET A 279 -7.16 2.66 -1.11
CA MET A 279 -6.89 3.28 0.19
C MET A 279 -5.60 2.77 0.82
N GLN A 280 -5.35 1.46 0.78
CA GLN A 280 -4.11 0.86 1.25
C GLN A 280 -2.88 1.39 0.49
N GLY A 281 -2.99 1.62 -0.82
CA GLY A 281 -1.95 2.28 -1.61
C GLY A 281 -1.70 3.72 -1.15
N ILE A 282 -2.76 4.47 -0.87
CA ILE A 282 -2.67 5.86 -0.36
C ILE A 282 -1.95 5.89 1.00
N PHE A 283 -2.37 5.05 1.95
CA PHE A 283 -1.74 4.96 3.26
C PHE A 283 -0.27 4.53 3.18
N ARG A 284 0.06 3.58 2.30
CA ARG A 284 1.45 3.21 2.02
C ARG A 284 2.27 4.36 1.42
N GLY A 285 1.68 5.15 0.53
CA GLY A 285 2.31 6.38 0.00
C GLY A 285 2.64 7.38 1.12
N PHE A 286 1.81 7.47 2.16
CA PHE A 286 2.10 8.26 3.37
C PHE A 286 3.12 7.65 4.32
N LYS A 287 3.65 6.47 3.99
CA LYS A 287 4.49 5.64 4.87
C LYS A 287 3.77 5.18 6.14
N ASP A 288 2.43 5.10 6.11
CA ASP A 288 1.62 4.54 7.20
C ASP A 288 1.12 3.14 6.83
N THR A 289 1.92 2.13 7.16
CA THR A 289 1.60 0.73 6.92
C THR A 289 0.83 0.08 8.07
N ARG A 290 0.81 0.71 9.25
CA ARG A 290 0.18 0.16 10.46
C ARG A 290 -1.33 0.34 10.44
N THR A 291 -1.82 1.51 10.01
CA THR A 291 -3.26 1.77 9.97
C THR A 291 -4.00 0.75 9.11
N PRO A 292 -3.57 0.45 7.87
CA PRO A 292 -4.26 -0.55 7.07
C PRO A 292 -4.19 -1.96 7.65
N LEU A 293 -3.04 -2.35 8.21
CA LEU A 293 -2.88 -3.66 8.83
C LEU A 293 -3.92 -3.91 9.94
N TYR A 294 -4.08 -2.99 10.88
CA TYR A 294 -5.05 -3.17 11.98
C TYR A 294 -6.49 -3.25 11.49
N VAL A 295 -6.85 -2.46 10.47
CA VAL A 295 -8.20 -2.48 9.90
C VAL A 295 -8.48 -3.78 9.15
N ILE A 296 -7.49 -4.29 8.42
CA ILE A 296 -7.57 -5.57 7.71
C ILE A 296 -7.74 -6.73 8.69
N VAL A 297 -6.93 -6.77 9.76
CA VAL A 297 -7.05 -7.79 10.80
C VAL A 297 -8.43 -7.74 11.48
N LEU A 298 -8.93 -6.54 11.80
CA LEU A 298 -10.28 -6.35 12.33
C LEU A 298 -11.36 -6.88 11.38
N GLY A 299 -11.24 -6.57 10.08
CA GLY A 299 -12.17 -7.04 9.06
C GLY A 299 -12.17 -8.55 8.93
N TYR A 300 -11.01 -9.20 8.83
CA TYR A 300 -10.92 -10.65 8.75
C TYR A 300 -11.36 -11.36 10.04
N THR A 301 -11.08 -10.77 11.20
CA THR A 301 -11.62 -11.27 12.47
C THR A 301 -13.15 -11.23 12.46
N THR A 302 -13.73 -10.15 11.93
CA THR A 302 -15.18 -10.02 11.77
C THR A 302 -15.71 -11.09 10.81
N ASN A 303 -15.01 -11.38 9.71
CA ASN A 303 -15.36 -12.43 8.77
C ASN A 303 -15.38 -13.81 9.43
N ILE A 304 -14.31 -14.16 10.16
CA ILE A 304 -14.17 -15.44 10.87
C ILE A 304 -15.28 -15.62 11.91
N ILE A 305 -15.73 -14.56 12.57
CA ILE A 305 -16.84 -14.60 13.54
C ILE A 305 -18.18 -14.74 12.82
N LEU A 306 -18.36 -14.03 11.70
CA LEU A 306 -19.63 -13.95 10.99
C LEU A 306 -19.92 -15.20 10.15
N ASP A 307 -18.88 -15.88 9.66
CA ASP A 307 -18.97 -17.13 8.91
C ASP A 307 -19.78 -18.21 9.65
N PRO A 308 -19.41 -18.69 10.85
CA PRO A 308 -20.17 -19.74 11.53
C PRO A 308 -21.59 -19.30 11.92
N ILE A 309 -21.80 -18.01 12.20
CA ILE A 309 -23.14 -17.45 12.48
C ILE A 309 -24.02 -17.55 11.24
N LEU A 310 -23.56 -17.04 10.09
CA LEU A 310 -24.37 -17.04 8.88
C LEU A 310 -24.50 -18.42 8.24
N ILE A 311 -23.43 -19.23 8.29
CA ILE A 311 -23.40 -20.57 7.70
C ILE A 311 -24.27 -21.54 8.51
N PHE A 312 -24.03 -21.64 9.82
CA PHE A 312 -24.64 -22.69 10.66
C PHE A 312 -25.85 -22.21 11.45
N VAL A 313 -25.83 -21.00 12.02
CA VAL A 313 -26.94 -20.50 12.87
C VAL A 313 -28.09 -19.96 12.03
N CYS A 314 -27.80 -19.16 11.00
CA CYS A 314 -28.82 -18.65 10.07
C CYS A 314 -29.15 -19.64 8.94
N HIS A 315 -28.49 -20.79 8.89
CA HIS A 315 -28.67 -21.83 7.86
C HIS A 315 -28.58 -21.31 6.41
N LEU A 316 -27.79 -20.26 6.15
CA LEU A 316 -27.62 -19.70 4.80
C LEU A 316 -26.60 -20.49 3.97
N GLY A 317 -25.87 -21.43 4.58
CA GLY A 317 -24.86 -22.27 3.93
C GLY A 317 -23.83 -21.41 3.17
N VAL A 318 -23.58 -21.79 1.91
CA VAL A 318 -22.63 -21.09 1.02
C VAL A 318 -22.99 -19.61 0.82
N ARG A 319 -24.27 -19.23 0.86
CA ARG A 319 -24.66 -17.81 0.78
C ARG A 319 -24.20 -17.04 2.00
N GLY A 320 -24.23 -17.66 3.17
CA GLY A 320 -23.75 -17.09 4.43
C GLY A 320 -22.28 -16.71 4.35
N ALA A 321 -21.43 -17.62 3.86
CA ALA A 321 -20.00 -17.38 3.65
C ALA A 321 -19.73 -16.17 2.71
N ALA A 322 -20.48 -16.08 1.59
CA ALA A 322 -20.34 -14.94 0.67
C ALA A 322 -20.76 -13.62 1.33
N ILE A 323 -21.87 -13.60 2.08
CA ILE A 323 -22.37 -12.42 2.77
C ILE A 323 -21.40 -11.97 3.85
N ALA A 324 -20.87 -12.90 4.65
CA ALA A 324 -19.89 -12.61 5.70
C ALA A 324 -18.63 -11.93 5.13
N HIS A 325 -18.11 -12.45 4.02
CA HIS A 325 -17.01 -11.84 3.29
C HIS A 325 -17.36 -10.43 2.81
N VAL A 326 -18.51 -10.25 2.16
CA VAL A 326 -18.93 -8.95 1.61
C VAL A 326 -19.07 -7.92 2.74
N LEU A 327 -19.75 -8.26 3.84
CA LEU A 327 -19.93 -7.36 4.98
C LEU A 327 -18.58 -6.98 5.61
N SER A 328 -17.67 -7.93 5.76
CA SER A 328 -16.34 -7.67 6.31
C SER A 328 -15.51 -6.76 5.42
N GLN A 329 -15.60 -6.92 4.09
CA GLN A 329 -14.93 -6.03 3.13
C GLN A 329 -15.50 -4.61 3.17
N TYR A 330 -16.83 -4.46 3.31
CA TYR A 330 -17.44 -3.14 3.50
C TYR A 330 -17.05 -2.52 4.85
N LEU A 331 -16.90 -3.31 5.91
CA LEU A 331 -16.37 -2.81 7.18
C LEU A 331 -14.94 -2.26 7.02
N ILE A 332 -14.06 -3.00 6.34
CA ILE A 332 -12.69 -2.58 6.05
C ILE A 332 -12.69 -1.23 5.31
N VAL A 333 -13.47 -1.12 4.23
CA VAL A 333 -13.47 0.10 3.41
C VAL A 333 -14.05 1.30 4.15
N LEU A 334 -15.09 1.10 4.99
CA LEU A 334 -15.69 2.17 5.79
C LEU A 334 -14.70 2.70 6.83
N VAL A 335 -14.01 1.81 7.55
CA VAL A 335 -13.03 2.21 8.57
C VAL A 335 -11.81 2.87 7.93
N LEU A 336 -11.32 2.34 6.80
CA LEU A 336 -10.23 2.96 6.04
C LEU A 336 -10.62 4.34 5.50
N ALA A 337 -11.82 4.48 4.93
CA ALA A 337 -12.34 5.76 4.44
C ALA A 337 -12.43 6.78 5.57
N TRP A 338 -12.97 6.38 6.73
CA TRP A 338 -13.05 7.25 7.89
C TRP A 338 -11.67 7.72 8.36
N ARG A 339 -10.70 6.80 8.44
CA ARG A 339 -9.31 7.14 8.78
C ARG A 339 -8.65 8.02 7.73
N LEU A 340 -8.99 7.86 6.45
CA LEU A 340 -8.45 8.65 5.35
C LEU A 340 -9.00 10.08 5.38
N MET A 341 -10.31 10.26 5.58
CA MET A 341 -10.97 11.56 5.71
C MET A 341 -10.45 12.39 6.89
N GLN A 342 -9.93 11.73 7.94
CA GLN A 342 -9.25 12.41 9.04
C GLN A 342 -7.85 12.91 8.68
N LYS A 343 -7.21 12.37 7.65
CA LYS A 343 -5.83 12.70 7.25
C LYS A 343 -5.72 13.55 5.99
N VAL A 344 -6.72 13.51 5.12
CA VAL A 344 -6.69 14.10 3.78
C VAL A 344 -7.97 14.88 3.54
N ASP A 345 -7.85 16.10 3.01
CA ASP A 345 -8.98 16.81 2.40
C ASP A 345 -9.07 16.39 0.94
N LEU A 346 -10.14 15.67 0.60
CA LEU A 346 -10.42 15.19 -0.75
C LEU A 346 -10.93 16.37 -1.59
N LEU A 347 -10.17 16.76 -2.62
CA LEU A 347 -10.58 17.79 -3.58
C LEU A 347 -11.49 17.20 -4.67
N PRO A 348 -12.36 18.03 -5.28
CA PRO A 348 -13.14 17.62 -6.45
C PRO A 348 -12.20 17.23 -7.60
N PRO A 349 -12.48 16.11 -8.29
CA PRO A 349 -11.52 15.44 -9.17
C PRO A 349 -11.27 16.20 -10.47
N SER A 350 -10.00 16.35 -10.84
CA SER A 350 -9.56 16.69 -12.20
C SER A 350 -9.38 15.39 -12.99
N LEU A 351 -10.25 15.12 -13.97
CA LEU A 351 -10.08 14.01 -14.93
C LEU A 351 -8.91 14.26 -15.92
N ARG A 352 -8.27 15.44 -15.87
CA ARG A 352 -7.25 15.86 -16.85
C ARG A 352 -5.81 15.50 -16.49
N ASP A 353 -5.53 15.10 -15.24
CA ASP A 353 -4.18 14.70 -14.79
C ASP A 353 -3.91 13.19 -14.93
N LEU A 354 -4.74 12.49 -15.71
CA LEU A 354 -4.63 11.05 -15.93
C LEU A 354 -3.42 10.70 -16.79
N GLN A 355 -2.28 10.48 -16.15
CA GLN A 355 -1.06 9.99 -16.81
C GLN A 355 -1.13 8.49 -17.16
N PHE A 356 -2.16 8.09 -17.91
CA PHE A 356 -2.42 6.72 -18.39
C PHE A 356 -1.27 6.15 -19.26
N GLY A 357 -0.52 7.03 -19.93
CA GLY A 357 0.64 6.66 -20.74
C GLY A 357 1.86 6.20 -19.91
N ARG A 358 2.11 6.84 -18.77
CA ARG A 358 3.17 6.42 -17.82
C ARG A 358 2.76 5.13 -17.08
N PHE A 359 1.47 4.99 -16.81
CA PHE A 359 0.82 3.83 -16.20
C PHE A 359 1.05 2.53 -16.98
N LEU A 360 0.80 2.52 -18.30
CA LEU A 360 0.97 1.32 -19.12
C LEU A 360 2.44 0.98 -19.36
N LYS A 361 3.31 1.99 -19.53
CA LYS A 361 4.71 1.80 -19.93
C LYS A 361 5.56 1.11 -18.86
N ASN A 362 5.37 1.47 -17.58
CA ASN A 362 6.15 0.88 -16.48
C ASN A 362 5.46 -0.34 -15.85
N GLY A 363 4.14 -0.47 -15.96
CA GLY A 363 3.37 -1.57 -15.37
C GLY A 363 3.22 -2.81 -16.26
N SER A 364 3.44 -2.69 -17.58
CA SER A 364 3.18 -3.78 -18.54
C SER A 364 4.02 -5.04 -18.30
N LEU A 365 5.28 -4.87 -17.92
CA LEU A 365 6.20 -5.99 -17.69
C LEU A 365 5.81 -6.81 -16.44
N LEU A 366 5.41 -6.12 -15.38
CA LEU A 366 4.90 -6.74 -14.16
C LEU A 366 3.47 -7.29 -14.36
N LEU A 367 2.66 -6.66 -15.21
CA LEU A 367 1.34 -7.17 -15.57
C LEU A 367 1.46 -8.51 -16.34
N ALA A 368 2.42 -8.63 -17.25
CA ALA A 368 2.69 -9.89 -17.96
C ALA A 368 3.03 -11.02 -16.98
N ARG A 369 3.87 -10.74 -15.96
CA ARG A 369 4.16 -11.67 -14.85
C ARG A 369 2.90 -12.08 -14.10
N VAL A 370 2.07 -11.10 -13.70
CA VAL A 370 0.83 -11.37 -12.97
C VAL A 370 -0.09 -12.24 -13.81
N ILE A 371 -0.28 -11.94 -15.09
CA ILE A 371 -1.12 -12.72 -16.01
C ILE A 371 -0.62 -14.16 -16.10
N ALA A 372 0.69 -14.38 -16.28
CA ALA A 372 1.26 -15.72 -16.41
C ALA A 372 1.00 -16.60 -15.17
N VAL A 373 1.33 -16.10 -13.97
CA VAL A 373 1.11 -16.84 -12.71
C VAL A 373 -0.37 -17.13 -12.48
N THR A 374 -1.20 -16.14 -12.76
CA THR A 374 -2.65 -16.13 -12.51
C THR A 374 -3.34 -17.08 -13.50
N PHE A 375 -2.85 -17.20 -14.74
CA PHE A 375 -3.33 -18.19 -15.71
C PHE A 375 -3.06 -19.63 -15.25
N CYS A 376 -1.85 -19.95 -14.77
CA CYS A 376 -1.52 -21.31 -14.31
C CYS A 376 -2.47 -21.81 -13.23
N VAL A 377 -2.72 -20.98 -12.21
CA VAL A 377 -3.63 -21.31 -11.10
C VAL A 377 -5.06 -21.51 -11.60
N THR A 378 -5.50 -20.71 -12.57
CA THR A 378 -6.84 -20.86 -13.18
C THR A 378 -6.97 -22.13 -13.96
N LEU A 379 -5.96 -22.47 -14.76
CA LEU A 379 -5.99 -23.67 -15.57
C LEU A 379 -6.04 -24.90 -14.68
N ALA A 380 -5.23 -24.94 -13.62
CA ALA A 380 -5.27 -25.99 -12.61
C ALA A 380 -6.65 -26.10 -11.94
N ALA A 381 -7.24 -24.98 -11.52
CA ALA A 381 -8.59 -24.94 -10.93
C ALA A 381 -9.68 -25.38 -11.92
N SER A 382 -9.58 -24.98 -13.19
CA SER A 382 -10.49 -25.38 -14.27
C SER A 382 -10.43 -26.89 -14.50
N MET A 383 -9.23 -27.48 -14.51
CA MET A 383 -9.07 -28.92 -14.65
C MET A 383 -9.64 -29.69 -13.46
N ALA A 384 -9.38 -29.23 -12.24
CA ALA A 384 -9.97 -29.82 -11.04
C ALA A 384 -11.51 -29.75 -11.07
N ALA A 385 -12.07 -28.61 -11.50
CA ALA A 385 -13.51 -28.43 -11.67
C ALA A 385 -14.13 -29.37 -12.72
N ARG A 386 -13.42 -29.65 -13.82
CA ARG A 386 -13.86 -30.58 -14.88
C ARG A 386 -13.96 -32.03 -14.42
N LEU A 387 -13.13 -32.44 -13.46
CA LEU A 387 -13.14 -33.79 -12.88
C LEU A 387 -14.32 -34.01 -11.91
N GLY A 388 -14.92 -32.92 -11.39
CA GLY A 388 -16.13 -32.96 -10.58
C GLY A 388 -15.94 -32.37 -9.17
N PRO A 389 -16.96 -32.48 -8.30
CA PRO A 389 -16.96 -31.82 -7.00
C PRO A 389 -15.89 -32.34 -6.05
N THR A 390 -15.73 -33.66 -5.92
CA THR A 390 -14.78 -34.24 -4.96
C THR A 390 -13.32 -33.84 -5.27
N PRO A 391 -12.81 -33.94 -6.51
CA PRO A 391 -11.46 -33.48 -6.82
C PRO A 391 -11.28 -31.96 -6.67
N MET A 392 -12.29 -31.17 -7.05
CA MET A 392 -12.23 -29.71 -6.90
C MET A 392 -12.19 -29.27 -5.44
N ALA A 393 -12.93 -29.93 -4.55
CA ALA A 393 -12.92 -29.67 -3.11
C ALA A 393 -11.55 -29.96 -2.48
N ALA A 394 -10.94 -31.11 -2.85
CA ALA A 394 -9.60 -31.45 -2.41
C ALA A 394 -8.56 -30.46 -2.96
N PHE A 395 -8.66 -30.12 -4.25
CA PHE A 395 -7.79 -29.12 -4.89
C PHE A 395 -7.86 -27.76 -4.19
N GLN A 396 -9.06 -27.26 -3.90
CA GLN A 396 -9.25 -26.00 -3.19
C GLN A 396 -8.58 -26.01 -1.82
N THR A 397 -8.72 -27.11 -1.07
CA THR A 397 -8.08 -27.27 0.24
C THR A 397 -6.56 -27.23 0.13
N CYS A 398 -6.00 -28.03 -0.78
CA CYS A 398 -4.56 -28.08 -1.04
C CYS A 398 -4.02 -26.72 -1.47
N LEU A 399 -4.71 -26.02 -2.38
CA LEU A 399 -4.32 -24.71 -2.88
C LEU A 399 -4.35 -23.66 -1.76
N GLN A 400 -5.35 -23.70 -0.88
CA GLN A 400 -5.47 -22.74 0.21
C GLN A 400 -4.36 -22.93 1.26
N VAL A 401 -4.06 -24.17 1.62
CA VAL A 401 -2.93 -24.47 2.51
C VAL A 401 -1.61 -24.04 1.86
N TRP A 402 -1.42 -24.37 0.58
CA TRP A 402 -0.24 -23.99 -0.20
C TRP A 402 -0.04 -22.47 -0.23
N MET A 403 -1.09 -21.69 -0.53
CA MET A 403 -1.04 -20.22 -0.54
C MET A 403 -0.72 -19.64 0.85
N THR A 404 -1.32 -20.21 1.90
CA THR A 404 -1.15 -19.74 3.28
C THR A 404 0.28 -19.92 3.76
N SER A 405 0.88 -21.10 3.53
CA SER A 405 2.29 -21.34 3.88
C SER A 405 3.24 -20.53 3.02
N SER A 406 2.93 -20.36 1.73
CA SER A 406 3.74 -19.61 0.78
C SER A 406 3.94 -18.15 1.18
N LEU A 407 2.90 -17.49 1.69
CA LEU A 407 2.93 -16.06 2.01
C LEU A 407 3.72 -15.73 3.27
N LEU A 408 4.06 -16.73 4.09
CA LEU A 408 5.04 -16.56 5.16
C LEU A 408 6.45 -16.28 4.60
N ALA A 409 6.78 -16.85 3.43
CA ALA A 409 8.06 -16.62 2.78
C ALA A 409 8.20 -15.22 2.19
N ASP A 410 7.08 -14.56 1.90
CA ASP A 410 7.05 -13.19 1.41
C ASP A 410 7.63 -12.21 2.44
N GLY A 411 7.43 -12.44 3.74
CA GLY A 411 8.03 -11.62 4.78
C GLY A 411 9.57 -11.61 4.71
N LEU A 412 10.18 -12.78 4.46
CA LEU A 412 11.62 -12.90 4.28
C LEU A 412 12.08 -12.23 2.96
N ALA A 413 11.27 -12.32 1.91
CA ALA A 413 11.54 -11.63 0.64
C ALA A 413 11.53 -10.11 0.79
N VAL A 414 10.56 -9.55 1.52
CA VAL A 414 10.46 -8.11 1.84
C VAL A 414 11.69 -7.63 2.63
N ALA A 415 12.16 -8.42 3.59
CA ALA A 415 13.38 -8.10 4.34
C ALA A 415 14.62 -8.08 3.43
N GLY A 416 14.78 -9.10 2.59
CA GLY A 416 15.86 -9.16 1.60
C GLY A 416 15.82 -7.97 0.64
N GLN A 417 14.64 -7.64 0.11
CA GLN A 417 14.44 -6.50 -0.79
C GLN A 417 14.87 -5.17 -0.13
N ALA A 418 14.46 -4.93 1.12
CA ALA A 418 14.75 -3.68 1.81
C ALA A 418 16.25 -3.51 2.07
N ILE A 419 16.91 -4.55 2.60
CA ILE A 419 18.33 -4.49 2.96
C ILE A 419 19.20 -4.41 1.69
N LEU A 420 18.89 -5.19 0.64
CA LEU A 420 19.61 -5.11 -0.63
C LEU A 420 19.47 -3.73 -1.28
N ALA A 421 18.27 -3.16 -1.30
CA ALA A 421 18.06 -1.84 -1.88
C ALA A 421 18.91 -0.76 -1.19
N CYS A 422 19.02 -0.80 0.15
CA CYS A 422 19.90 0.09 0.91
C CYS A 422 21.38 -0.17 0.60
N ALA A 423 21.82 -1.43 0.62
CA ALA A 423 23.21 -1.81 0.36
C ALA A 423 23.66 -1.41 -1.06
N PHE A 424 22.79 -1.56 -2.07
CA PHE A 424 23.06 -1.09 -3.43
C PHE A 424 23.14 0.44 -3.52
N ALA A 425 22.28 1.17 -2.80
CA ALA A 425 22.33 2.63 -2.76
C ALA A 425 23.62 3.15 -2.09
N GLU A 426 24.11 2.44 -1.07
CA GLU A 426 25.36 2.74 -0.36
C GLU A 426 26.61 2.21 -1.11
N LYS A 427 26.42 1.48 -2.22
CA LYS A 427 27.48 0.78 -2.98
C LYS A 427 28.28 -0.23 -2.15
N ASP A 428 27.66 -0.78 -1.10
CA ASP A 428 28.24 -1.83 -0.27
C ASP A 428 27.97 -3.21 -0.89
N TYR A 429 28.86 -3.63 -1.79
CA TYR A 429 28.77 -4.90 -2.49
C TYR A 429 29.02 -6.11 -1.56
N GLU A 430 29.77 -5.93 -0.47
CA GLU A 430 30.03 -7.00 0.49
C GLU A 430 28.76 -7.31 1.28
N LYS A 431 28.11 -6.28 1.83
CA LYS A 431 26.81 -6.40 2.50
C LYS A 431 25.73 -6.91 1.56
N THR A 432 25.73 -6.49 0.29
CA THR A 432 24.80 -6.99 -0.73
C THR A 432 24.93 -8.50 -0.92
N THR A 433 26.15 -8.99 -1.12
CA THR A 433 26.43 -10.42 -1.36
C THR A 433 26.16 -11.26 -0.11
N ALA A 434 26.56 -10.74 1.06
CA ALA A 434 26.30 -11.37 2.35
C ALA A 434 24.78 -11.51 2.58
N THR A 435 24.02 -10.43 2.39
CA THR A 435 22.57 -10.44 2.58
C THR A 435 21.88 -11.38 1.60
N ALA A 436 22.20 -11.32 0.31
CA ALA A 436 21.59 -12.20 -0.70
C ALA A 436 21.81 -13.68 -0.36
N THR A 437 23.04 -14.05 0.01
CA THR A 437 23.40 -15.43 0.40
C THR A 437 22.64 -15.84 1.67
N ARG A 438 22.63 -14.96 2.68
CA ARG A 438 22.00 -15.20 3.99
C ARG A 438 20.50 -15.44 3.86
N VAL A 439 19.80 -14.57 3.13
CA VAL A 439 18.35 -14.64 2.94
C VAL A 439 17.97 -15.87 2.10
N LEU A 440 18.76 -16.23 1.08
CA LEU A 440 18.55 -17.46 0.30
C LEU A 440 18.73 -18.74 1.12
N GLN A 441 19.68 -18.77 2.05
CA GLN A 441 19.85 -19.93 2.94
C GLN A 441 18.75 -20.01 4.00
N MET A 442 18.38 -18.86 4.59
CA MET A 442 17.24 -18.79 5.50
C MET A 442 15.95 -19.23 4.82
N SER A 443 15.75 -18.91 3.54
CA SER A 443 14.57 -19.32 2.79
C SER A 443 14.54 -20.81 2.48
N LEU A 444 15.69 -21.42 2.18
CA LEU A 444 15.78 -22.88 2.04
C LEU A 444 15.39 -23.59 3.36
N VAL A 445 15.96 -23.15 4.48
CA VAL A 445 15.65 -23.71 5.81
C VAL A 445 14.18 -23.51 6.17
N MET A 446 13.65 -22.31 5.97
CA MET A 446 12.24 -22.00 6.21
C MET A 446 11.34 -22.84 5.30
N GLY A 447 11.66 -22.99 4.02
CA GLY A 447 10.89 -23.78 3.08
C GLY A 447 10.88 -25.27 3.41
N VAL A 448 12.00 -25.84 3.89
CA VAL A 448 12.05 -27.21 4.43
C VAL A 448 11.22 -27.33 5.71
N GLY A 449 11.30 -26.35 6.61
CA GLY A 449 10.48 -26.29 7.81
C GLY A 449 8.98 -26.26 7.48
N LEU A 450 8.58 -25.40 6.53
CA LEU A 450 7.22 -25.30 6.02
C LEU A 450 6.77 -26.60 5.36
N ALA A 451 7.64 -27.30 4.61
CA ALA A 451 7.31 -28.59 4.03
C ALA A 451 6.91 -29.61 5.11
N VAL A 452 7.69 -29.72 6.19
CA VAL A 452 7.42 -30.64 7.31
C VAL A 452 6.13 -30.26 8.05
N ILE A 453 5.97 -28.97 8.36
CA ILE A 453 4.79 -28.47 9.08
C ILE A 453 3.52 -28.70 8.24
N VAL A 454 3.54 -28.34 6.96
CA VAL A 454 2.39 -28.51 6.07
C VAL A 454 2.07 -29.99 5.86
N ALA A 455 3.09 -30.84 5.70
CA ALA A 455 2.89 -32.29 5.61
C ALA A 455 2.20 -32.84 6.86
N ALA A 456 2.66 -32.45 8.05
CA ALA A 456 2.06 -32.88 9.31
C ALA A 456 0.62 -32.37 9.46
N ILE A 457 0.38 -31.07 9.22
CA ILE A 457 -0.95 -30.45 9.34
C ILE A 457 -1.94 -31.11 8.38
N MET A 458 -1.56 -31.33 7.12
CA MET A 458 -2.49 -31.91 6.16
C MET A 458 -2.70 -33.41 6.36
N PHE A 459 -1.64 -34.15 6.74
CA PHE A 459 -1.76 -35.59 6.97
C PHE A 459 -2.67 -35.91 8.16
N PHE A 460 -2.50 -35.22 9.29
CA PHE A 460 -3.33 -35.42 10.48
C PHE A 460 -4.61 -34.57 10.49
N GLY A 461 -4.63 -33.45 9.77
CA GLY A 461 -5.70 -32.46 9.81
C GLY A 461 -6.65 -32.48 8.61
N ALA A 462 -6.53 -33.41 7.66
CA ALA A 462 -7.46 -33.51 6.52
C ALA A 462 -8.94 -33.57 6.96
N GLY A 463 -9.24 -34.21 8.09
CA GLY A 463 -10.59 -34.29 8.66
C GLY A 463 -11.13 -32.96 9.20
N ILE A 464 -10.28 -31.97 9.44
CA ILE A 464 -10.68 -30.60 9.80
C ILE A 464 -11.28 -29.90 8.57
N PHE A 465 -10.79 -30.20 7.37
CA PHE A 465 -11.24 -29.53 6.16
C PHE A 465 -12.50 -30.14 5.56
N SER A 466 -12.70 -31.45 5.68
CA SER A 466 -13.90 -32.09 5.16
C SER A 466 -14.24 -33.36 5.91
N ARG A 467 -15.54 -33.66 6.03
CA ARG A 467 -16.04 -34.93 6.58
C ARG A 467 -16.18 -36.04 5.52
N ASP A 468 -16.00 -35.71 4.24
CA ASP A 468 -16.07 -36.69 3.14
C ASP A 468 -14.75 -37.47 3.01
N LEU A 469 -14.82 -38.78 3.21
CA LEU A 469 -13.66 -39.67 3.13
C LEU A 469 -12.98 -39.66 1.74
N ASN A 470 -13.75 -39.45 0.67
CA ASN A 470 -13.19 -39.36 -0.68
C ASN A 470 -12.40 -38.07 -0.88
N VAL A 471 -12.87 -36.96 -0.31
CA VAL A 471 -12.14 -35.68 -0.34
C VAL A 471 -10.86 -35.81 0.50
N GLN A 472 -10.94 -36.40 1.69
CA GLN A 472 -9.78 -36.64 2.54
C GLN A 472 -8.72 -37.49 1.83
N ALA A 473 -9.11 -38.59 1.19
CA ALA A 473 -8.19 -39.45 0.45
C ALA A 473 -7.45 -38.69 -0.68
N LEU A 474 -8.16 -37.80 -1.40
CA LEU A 474 -7.53 -36.95 -2.41
C LEU A 474 -6.64 -35.85 -1.81
N ILE A 475 -6.99 -35.31 -0.64
CA ILE A 475 -6.10 -34.40 0.10
C ILE A 475 -4.81 -35.12 0.47
N HIS A 476 -4.89 -36.33 1.03
CA HIS A 476 -3.72 -37.16 1.38
C HIS A 476 -2.83 -37.45 0.16
N LEU A 477 -3.43 -37.70 -1.00
CA LEU A 477 -2.70 -37.85 -2.26
C LEU A 477 -1.98 -36.54 -2.68
N GLY A 478 -2.56 -35.38 -2.38
CA GLY A 478 -2.00 -34.07 -2.67
C GLY A 478 -0.89 -33.63 -1.70
N VAL A 479 -0.84 -34.17 -0.47
CA VAL A 479 0.11 -33.73 0.57
C VAL A 479 1.57 -33.75 0.12
N PRO A 480 2.10 -34.82 -0.52
CA PRO A 480 3.48 -34.84 -0.97
C PRO A 480 3.80 -33.69 -1.93
N PHE A 481 2.87 -33.35 -2.83
CA PHE A 481 3.06 -32.24 -3.78
C PHE A 481 3.03 -30.89 -3.09
N VAL A 482 2.07 -30.66 -2.18
CA VAL A 482 1.98 -29.38 -1.45
C VAL A 482 3.21 -29.18 -0.57
N ALA A 483 3.69 -30.22 0.12
CA ALA A 483 4.85 -30.15 0.99
C ALA A 483 6.16 -30.03 0.21
N ALA A 484 6.39 -30.89 -0.80
CA ALA A 484 7.64 -30.90 -1.56
C ALA A 484 7.86 -29.62 -2.38
N THR A 485 6.79 -28.88 -2.71
CA THR A 485 6.91 -27.60 -3.41
C THR A 485 7.23 -26.42 -2.48
N GLN A 486 7.11 -26.54 -1.15
CA GLN A 486 7.39 -25.43 -0.21
C GLN A 486 8.83 -24.91 -0.26
N PRO A 487 9.88 -25.75 -0.32
CA PRO A 487 11.27 -25.26 -0.43
C PRO A 487 11.51 -24.48 -1.72
N MET A 488 11.00 -25.00 -2.85
CA MET A 488 11.13 -24.35 -4.15
C MET A 488 10.37 -23.02 -4.17
N ASN A 489 9.18 -23.00 -3.59
CA ASN A 489 8.35 -21.82 -3.50
C ASN A 489 8.97 -20.74 -2.59
N SER A 490 9.46 -21.11 -1.40
CA SER A 490 10.13 -20.16 -0.51
C SER A 490 11.38 -19.55 -1.15
N LEU A 491 12.12 -20.32 -1.94
CA LEU A 491 13.24 -19.81 -2.72
C LEU A 491 12.76 -18.82 -3.79
N ALA A 492 11.70 -19.15 -4.54
CA ALA A 492 11.14 -18.28 -5.57
C ALA A 492 10.73 -16.91 -5.01
N PHE A 493 10.02 -16.87 -3.87
CA PHE A 493 9.65 -15.62 -3.20
C PHE A 493 10.88 -14.78 -2.82
N VAL A 494 11.88 -15.39 -2.21
CA VAL A 494 13.10 -14.66 -1.83
C VAL A 494 13.91 -14.21 -3.05
N PHE A 495 13.97 -15.02 -4.12
CA PHE A 495 14.58 -14.61 -5.37
C PHE A 495 13.88 -13.40 -5.97
N ASP A 496 12.56 -13.35 -5.92
CA ASP A 496 11.80 -12.17 -6.32
C ASP A 496 12.18 -10.96 -5.45
N GLY A 497 12.25 -11.12 -4.13
CA GLY A 497 12.69 -10.04 -3.22
C GLY A 497 14.11 -9.54 -3.54
N VAL A 498 15.05 -10.44 -3.84
CA VAL A 498 16.42 -10.10 -4.23
C VAL A 498 16.47 -9.34 -5.56
N ASN A 499 15.74 -9.81 -6.58
CA ASN A 499 15.67 -9.13 -7.88
C ASN A 499 15.02 -7.75 -7.76
N PHE A 500 13.99 -7.62 -6.93
CA PHE A 500 13.34 -6.34 -6.64
C PHE A 500 14.27 -5.39 -5.90
N GLY A 501 15.06 -5.89 -4.93
CA GLY A 501 16.09 -5.11 -4.24
C GLY A 501 17.18 -4.61 -5.19
N ALA A 502 17.52 -5.42 -6.21
CA ALA A 502 18.45 -5.06 -7.28
C ALA A 502 17.83 -4.23 -8.43
N SER A 503 16.51 -3.97 -8.39
CA SER A 503 15.74 -3.34 -9.47
C SER A 503 15.79 -4.06 -10.83
N ASP A 504 16.05 -5.38 -10.85
CA ASP A 504 16.06 -6.19 -12.07
C ASP A 504 14.66 -6.79 -12.36
N PHE A 505 13.73 -5.89 -12.70
CA PHE A 505 12.35 -6.27 -13.03
C PHE A 505 12.25 -7.05 -14.35
N ALA A 506 13.22 -6.84 -15.26
CA ALA A 506 13.29 -7.54 -16.54
C ALA A 506 13.48 -9.04 -16.34
N TYR A 507 14.48 -9.43 -15.54
CA TYR A 507 14.75 -10.82 -15.24
C TYR A 507 13.57 -11.51 -14.55
N SER A 508 12.92 -10.85 -13.59
CA SER A 508 11.74 -11.41 -12.89
C SER A 508 10.58 -11.68 -13.85
N ALA A 509 10.31 -10.81 -14.82
CA ALA A 509 9.24 -11.05 -15.80
C ALA A 509 9.63 -12.14 -16.81
N TYR A 510 10.84 -12.11 -17.37
CA TYR A 510 11.27 -13.10 -18.36
C TYR A 510 11.31 -14.50 -17.75
N SER A 511 11.87 -14.67 -16.55
CA SER A 511 11.95 -15.98 -15.88
C SER A 511 10.59 -16.62 -15.62
N LEU A 512 9.57 -15.82 -15.26
CA LEU A 512 8.22 -16.33 -15.03
C LEU A 512 7.48 -16.65 -16.34
N VAL A 513 7.66 -15.83 -17.39
CA VAL A 513 7.08 -16.11 -18.71
C VAL A 513 7.74 -17.33 -19.36
N THR A 514 9.05 -17.51 -19.24
CA THR A 514 9.73 -18.71 -19.77
C THR A 514 9.36 -19.96 -18.99
N SER A 515 9.18 -19.88 -17.68
CA SER A 515 8.69 -21.00 -16.85
C SER A 515 7.23 -21.37 -17.18
N PHE A 516 6.46 -20.42 -17.71
CA PHE A 516 5.06 -20.62 -18.12
C PHE A 516 4.90 -21.40 -19.43
N LEU A 517 5.79 -21.20 -20.42
CA LEU A 517 5.64 -21.80 -21.76
C LEU A 517 5.57 -23.34 -21.76
N PRO A 518 6.40 -24.09 -21.00
CA PRO A 518 6.29 -25.54 -20.91
C PRO A 518 4.99 -26.00 -20.26
N PHE A 519 4.47 -25.23 -19.30
CA PHE A 519 3.21 -25.54 -18.62
C PHE A 519 2.05 -25.52 -19.62
N THR A 520 1.96 -24.49 -20.47
CA THR A 520 0.92 -24.47 -21.51
C THR A 520 1.03 -25.63 -22.48
N TYR A 521 2.24 -26.05 -22.85
CA TYR A 521 2.45 -27.15 -23.79
C TYR A 521 2.04 -28.53 -23.23
N PHE A 522 2.11 -28.73 -21.91
CA PHE A 522 1.73 -30.01 -21.30
C PHE A 522 0.21 -30.17 -21.13
N PHE A 523 -0.53 -29.06 -21.19
CA PHE A 523 -1.96 -29.00 -20.88
C PHE A 523 -2.88 -28.74 -22.10
N PHE A 524 -2.30 -28.38 -23.24
CA PHE A 524 -2.97 -28.26 -24.55
C PHE A 524 -2.33 -29.22 -25.53
#